data_AF-A0A973XA68-F1
#
_entry.id   AF-A0A973XA68-F1
#
_cell.length_a   1.000
_cell.length_b   1.000
_cell.length_c   1.000
_cell.angle_alpha   90.00
_cell.angle_beta   90.00
_cell.angle_gamma   90.00
#
_symmetry.space_group_name_H-M   'P 1'
#
loop_
_entity.id
_entity.type
_entity.pdbx_description
1 polymer ?
#
loop_
_entity_poly.entity_id
_entity_poly.type
_entity_poly.pdbx_seq_one_letter_code
_entity_poly.pdbx_strand_id
1 'polypeptide(L)'
;MSVASFSRLGSANAYDNTIANLQTRQNSLSTLQEQMTSGKKITTPSDDPTGAAQAERALNRLARIATDQRALDAQKNSIAQAESTLSDVTDTLQQIRDLATSAGNAGFSISDRKTVALQISGLRERLLDLANSKDSNGQPLFAALGSALKPFAGPATTPDYSFNGLAGTSAGNTFSIPSALDGDSAFMLQPGRDAAYNVQTNAGSKLTTGGVSLVAAASVPANAKDLSYTIDGMSVSAGIASFSLTTTDNSTLPPSVVAGPVGYTAPWTAGTGFTVTQIPGVSLTISGTPTATDSLEYWERRHQAVARGKAVALRG
;
A
#
# COMPACT_ATOMS: atom_id res chain seq x y z
N MET A 1 50.75 -23.37 93.03
CA MET A 1 49.33 -23.04 92.76
C MET A 1 49.30 -21.98 91.66
N SER A 2 49.07 -22.40 90.41
CA SER A 2 48.85 -21.50 89.28
C SER A 2 47.36 -21.15 89.26
N VAL A 3 47.02 -19.92 89.63
CA VAL A 3 45.64 -19.44 89.60
C VAL A 3 45.35 -19.05 88.16
N ALA A 4 44.48 -19.84 87.53
CA ALA A 4 44.19 -19.74 86.12
C ALA A 4 43.52 -18.40 85.75
N SER A 5 44.11 -17.68 84.79
CA SER A 5 43.77 -16.34 84.31
C SER A 5 42.53 -16.27 83.39
N PHE A 6 41.60 -17.21 83.51
CA PHE A 6 40.47 -17.37 82.59
C PHE A 6 39.41 -16.25 82.69
N SER A 7 39.30 -15.54 83.82
CA SER A 7 38.30 -14.47 84.02
C SER A 7 38.60 -13.17 83.26
N ARG A 8 39.88 -12.82 83.07
CA ARG A 8 40.29 -11.61 82.31
C ARG A 8 40.30 -11.81 80.80
N LEU A 9 40.64 -13.02 80.36
CA LEU A 9 40.56 -13.41 78.95
C LEU A 9 39.10 -13.53 78.48
N GLY A 10 38.20 -14.05 79.33
CA GLY A 10 36.76 -14.08 79.05
C GLY A 10 36.13 -12.68 78.97
N SER A 11 36.53 -11.75 79.82
CA SER A 11 36.00 -10.38 79.81
C SER A 11 36.50 -9.54 78.62
N ALA A 12 37.77 -9.71 78.21
CA ALA A 12 38.29 -9.02 77.02
C ALA A 12 37.61 -9.53 75.74
N ASN A 13 37.49 -10.85 75.58
CA ASN A 13 36.74 -11.44 74.47
C ASN A 13 35.25 -11.05 74.50
N ALA A 14 34.62 -10.97 75.68
CA ALA A 14 33.25 -10.51 75.79
C ALA A 14 33.11 -9.04 75.37
N TYR A 15 34.03 -8.17 75.77
CA TYR A 15 34.02 -6.75 75.41
C TYR A 15 34.25 -6.56 73.91
N ASP A 16 35.22 -7.25 73.31
CA ASP A 16 35.52 -7.20 71.88
C ASP A 16 34.34 -7.72 71.05
N ASN A 17 33.70 -8.83 71.48
CA ASN A 17 32.48 -9.31 70.85
C ASN A 17 31.33 -8.31 70.96
N THR A 18 31.22 -7.58 72.07
CA THR A 18 30.17 -6.56 72.26
C THR A 18 30.40 -5.36 71.33
N ILE A 19 31.65 -4.92 71.17
CA ILE A 19 32.02 -3.85 70.23
C ILE A 19 31.78 -4.27 68.78
N ALA A 20 32.18 -5.48 68.40
CA ALA A 20 31.94 -6.01 67.05
C ALA A 20 30.43 -6.10 66.73
N ASN A 21 29.62 -6.52 67.72
CA ASN A 21 28.16 -6.53 67.59
C ASN A 21 27.58 -5.11 67.45
N LEU A 22 28.07 -4.13 68.22
CA LEU A 22 27.64 -2.74 68.11
C LEU A 22 27.99 -2.14 66.75
N GLN A 23 29.21 -2.37 66.26
CA GLN A 23 29.64 -1.92 64.92
C GLN A 23 28.77 -2.54 63.82
N THR A 24 28.47 -3.84 63.93
CA THR A 24 27.56 -4.52 62.98
C THR A 24 26.18 -3.90 62.99
N ARG A 25 25.60 -3.62 64.18
CA ARG A 25 24.28 -2.98 64.30
C ARG A 25 24.27 -1.55 63.77
N GLN A 26 25.33 -0.79 64.01
CA GLN A 26 25.46 0.57 63.51
C GLN A 26 25.51 0.60 61.97
N ASN A 27 26.24 -0.34 61.36
CA ASN A 27 26.25 -0.51 59.90
C ASN A 27 24.86 -0.90 59.38
N SER A 28 24.18 -1.85 60.00
CA SER A 28 22.80 -2.23 59.61
C SER A 28 21.82 -1.07 59.73
N LEU A 29 21.92 -0.24 60.78
CA LEU A 29 21.09 0.95 60.94
C LEU A 29 21.37 1.97 59.83
N SER A 30 22.64 2.21 59.51
CA SER A 30 23.03 3.11 58.41
C SER A 30 22.46 2.64 57.07
N THR A 31 22.61 1.35 56.74
CA THR A 31 22.04 0.77 55.52
C THR A 31 20.51 0.87 55.50
N LEU A 32 19.84 0.62 56.63
CA LEU A 32 18.38 0.72 56.70
C LEU A 32 17.90 2.17 56.55
N GLN A 33 18.62 3.14 57.12
CA GLN A 33 18.35 4.56 56.92
C GLN A 33 18.54 4.97 55.44
N GLU A 34 19.55 4.44 54.76
CA GLU A 34 19.76 4.67 53.33
C GLU A 34 18.65 4.06 52.47
N GLN A 35 18.23 2.82 52.75
CA GLN A 35 17.11 2.16 52.09
C GLN A 35 15.78 2.89 52.33
N MET A 36 15.57 3.40 53.55
CA MET A 36 14.39 4.19 53.90
C MET A 36 14.36 5.53 53.17
N THR A 37 15.51 6.22 53.08
CA THR A 37 15.62 7.52 52.41
C THR A 37 15.51 7.37 50.89
N SER A 38 16.11 6.33 50.31
CA SER A 38 16.06 6.06 48.87
C SER A 38 14.77 5.37 48.41
N GLY A 39 14.02 4.74 49.34
CA GLY A 39 12.87 3.89 49.04
C GLY A 39 13.21 2.60 48.30
N LYS A 40 14.50 2.27 48.12
CA LYS A 40 14.98 1.11 47.38
C LYS A 40 15.51 0.07 48.34
N LYS A 41 15.08 -1.19 48.16
CA LYS A 41 15.63 -2.32 48.90
C LYS A 41 17.10 -2.61 48.54
N ILE A 42 17.49 -2.34 47.29
CA ILE A 42 18.84 -2.57 46.76
C ILE A 42 19.40 -1.20 46.36
N THR A 43 20.38 -0.70 47.10
CA THR A 43 21.03 0.59 46.83
C THR A 43 22.40 0.40 46.18
N THR A 44 23.13 -0.66 46.55
CA THR A 44 24.39 -1.03 45.90
C THR A 44 24.32 -2.44 45.28
N PRO A 45 24.99 -2.67 44.13
CA PRO A 45 25.06 -4.02 43.54
C PRO A 45 25.75 -5.06 44.41
N SER A 46 26.56 -4.61 45.38
CA SER A 46 27.25 -5.49 46.34
C SER A 46 26.30 -6.13 47.37
N ASP A 47 25.16 -5.50 47.66
CA ASP A 47 24.20 -6.00 48.67
C ASP A 47 23.39 -7.20 48.16
N ASP A 48 23.04 -7.21 46.87
CA ASP A 48 22.41 -8.33 46.18
C ASP A 48 22.70 -8.27 44.67
N PRO A 49 23.75 -8.96 44.19
CA PRO A 49 24.13 -8.90 42.78
C PRO A 49 23.07 -9.50 41.85
N THR A 50 22.25 -10.43 42.35
CA THR A 50 21.19 -11.08 41.55
C THR A 50 19.99 -10.15 41.39
N GLY A 51 19.54 -9.54 42.48
CA GLY A 51 18.46 -8.55 42.47
C GLY A 51 18.85 -7.28 41.72
N ALA A 52 20.09 -6.81 41.86
CA ALA A 52 20.63 -5.69 41.09
C ALA A 52 20.63 -5.99 39.58
N ALA A 53 21.08 -7.18 39.16
CA ALA A 53 21.04 -7.58 37.75
C ALA A 53 19.61 -7.68 37.20
N GLN A 54 18.63 -8.12 37.99
CA GLN A 54 17.23 -8.12 37.58
C GLN A 54 16.66 -6.71 37.46
N ALA A 55 16.96 -5.83 38.42
CA ALA A 55 16.56 -4.43 38.37
C ALA A 55 17.13 -3.71 37.13
N GLU A 56 18.41 -3.91 36.83
CA GLU A 56 19.05 -3.36 35.63
C GLU A 56 18.41 -3.87 34.34
N ARG A 57 18.09 -5.17 34.25
CA ARG A 57 17.35 -5.69 33.08
C ARG A 57 15.96 -5.04 32.95
N ALA A 58 15.26 -4.84 34.06
CA ALA A 58 13.96 -4.19 34.06
C ALA A 58 14.05 -2.71 33.64
N LEU A 59 15.06 -1.97 34.13
CA LEU A 59 15.31 -0.58 33.73
C LEU A 59 15.65 -0.46 32.24
N ASN A 60 16.52 -1.34 31.73
CA ASN A 60 16.83 -1.40 30.29
C ASN A 60 15.59 -1.71 29.45
N ARG A 61 14.74 -2.63 29.91
CA ARG A 61 13.46 -2.93 29.26
C ARG A 61 12.53 -1.71 29.26
N LEU A 62 12.43 -0.99 30.37
CA LEU A 62 11.61 0.23 30.48
C LEU A 62 12.12 1.33 29.53
N ALA A 63 13.43 1.53 29.44
CA ALA A 63 14.04 2.49 28.52
C ALA A 63 13.78 2.14 27.04
N ARG A 64 13.82 0.85 26.70
CA ARG A 64 13.39 0.36 25.36
C ARG A 64 11.92 0.67 25.10
N ILE A 65 11.03 0.29 26.01
CA ILE A 65 9.59 0.55 25.88
C ILE A 65 9.31 2.05 25.70
N ALA A 66 9.96 2.92 26.47
CA ALA A 66 9.80 4.37 26.33
C ALA A 66 10.32 4.91 24.98
N THR A 67 11.28 4.24 24.36
CA THR A 67 11.76 4.58 23.01
C THR A 67 10.79 4.08 21.95
N ASP A 68 10.30 2.86 22.11
CA ASP A 68 9.30 2.26 21.21
C ASP A 68 7.99 3.08 21.22
N GLN A 69 7.54 3.53 22.40
CA GLN A 69 6.36 4.40 22.52
C GLN A 69 6.53 5.71 21.74
N ARG A 70 7.68 6.39 21.89
CA ARG A 70 7.97 7.61 21.12
C ARG A 70 8.01 7.36 19.61
N ALA A 71 8.57 6.22 19.19
CA ALA A 71 8.58 5.83 17.78
C ALA A 71 7.16 5.55 17.25
N LEU A 72 6.33 4.87 18.03
CA LEU A 72 4.93 4.60 17.68
C LEU A 72 4.11 5.89 17.58
N ASP A 73 4.30 6.84 18.48
CA ASP A 73 3.60 8.13 18.42
C ASP A 73 4.02 8.94 17.19
N ALA A 74 5.31 8.92 16.83
CA ALA A 74 5.79 9.52 15.58
C ALA A 74 5.17 8.85 14.34
N GLN A 75 5.09 7.52 14.32
CA GLN A 75 4.47 6.76 13.22
C GLN A 75 2.97 7.07 13.10
N LYS A 76 2.24 7.10 14.21
CA LYS A 76 0.82 7.47 14.23
C LYS A 76 0.58 8.87 13.66
N ASN A 77 1.42 9.83 14.05
CA ASN A 77 1.33 11.19 13.52
C ASN A 77 1.60 11.24 12.01
N SER A 78 2.59 10.50 11.51
CA SER A 78 2.87 10.37 10.07
C SER A 78 1.68 9.79 9.32
N ILE A 79 1.09 8.69 9.82
CA ILE A 79 -0.08 8.06 9.19
C ILE A 79 -1.31 8.99 9.21
N ALA A 80 -1.59 9.66 10.33
CA ALA A 80 -2.68 10.63 10.40
C ALA A 80 -2.50 11.79 9.41
N GLN A 81 -1.27 12.25 9.20
CA GLN A 81 -0.96 13.26 8.19
C GLN A 81 -1.15 12.72 6.76
N ALA A 82 -0.76 11.46 6.52
CA ALA A 82 -0.98 10.81 5.24
C ALA A 82 -2.47 10.64 4.94
N GLU A 83 -3.29 10.26 5.92
CA GLU A 83 -4.75 10.17 5.81
C GLU A 83 -5.39 11.54 5.51
N SER A 84 -4.97 12.59 6.21
CA SER A 84 -5.42 13.97 5.90
C SER A 84 -5.05 14.37 4.48
N THR A 85 -3.83 14.03 4.03
CA THR A 85 -3.39 14.32 2.66
C THR A 85 -4.21 13.55 1.63
N LEU A 86 -4.63 12.32 1.93
CA LEU A 86 -5.50 11.53 1.05
C LEU A 86 -6.93 12.11 0.97
N SER A 87 -7.40 12.74 2.05
CA SER A 87 -8.64 13.53 2.02
C SER A 87 -8.51 14.69 1.03
N ASP A 88 -7.42 15.47 1.09
CA ASP A 88 -7.17 16.58 0.17
C ASP A 88 -7.05 16.12 -1.29
N VAL A 89 -6.45 14.95 -1.52
CA VAL A 89 -6.40 14.29 -2.83
C VAL A 89 -7.80 13.96 -3.32
N THR A 90 -8.64 13.41 -2.46
CA THR A 90 -10.03 13.05 -2.80
C THR A 90 -10.84 14.27 -3.20
N ASP A 91 -10.71 15.38 -2.46
CA ASP A 91 -11.38 16.65 -2.78
C ASP A 91 -10.87 17.23 -4.10
N THR A 92 -9.56 17.18 -4.33
CA THR A 92 -8.95 17.63 -5.59
C THR A 92 -9.45 16.80 -6.79
N LEU A 93 -9.61 15.49 -6.63
CA LEU A 93 -10.16 14.61 -7.67
C LEU A 93 -11.65 14.88 -7.94
N GLN A 94 -12.43 15.22 -6.91
CA GLN A 94 -13.82 15.65 -7.09
C GLN A 94 -13.91 16.93 -7.91
N GLN A 95 -13.07 17.93 -7.63
CA GLN A 95 -13.00 19.16 -8.41
C GLN A 95 -12.63 18.91 -9.88
N ILE A 96 -11.65 18.02 -10.13
CA ILE A 96 -11.29 17.61 -11.49
C ILE A 96 -12.50 16.97 -12.20
N ARG A 97 -13.26 16.12 -11.51
CA ARG A 97 -14.47 15.49 -12.06
C ARG A 97 -15.54 16.52 -12.41
N ASP A 98 -15.77 17.51 -11.56
CA ASP A 98 -16.76 18.57 -11.81
C ASP A 98 -16.35 19.45 -13.00
N LEU A 99 -15.06 19.78 -13.11
CA LEU A 99 -14.51 20.47 -14.28
C LEU A 99 -14.62 19.62 -15.56
N ALA A 100 -14.32 18.32 -15.48
CA ALA A 100 -14.43 17.43 -16.63
C ALA A 100 -15.89 17.26 -17.10
N THR A 101 -16.84 17.15 -16.19
CA THR A 101 -18.27 17.03 -16.51
C THR A 101 -18.82 18.34 -17.07
N SER A 102 -18.46 19.49 -16.51
CA SER A 102 -18.85 20.81 -17.02
C SER A 102 -18.28 21.09 -18.41
N ALA A 103 -17.04 20.66 -18.70
CA ALA A 103 -16.46 20.72 -20.03
C ALA A 103 -17.26 19.90 -21.07
N GLY A 104 -18.03 18.89 -20.64
CA GLY A 104 -18.92 18.11 -21.51
C GLY A 104 -20.17 18.86 -22.00
N ASN A 105 -20.51 20.01 -21.41
CA ASN A 105 -21.70 20.77 -21.76
C ASN A 105 -21.62 21.36 -23.18
N ALA A 106 -22.67 21.16 -23.99
CA ALA A 106 -22.73 21.62 -25.38
C ALA A 106 -22.68 23.15 -25.54
N GLY A 107 -23.00 23.92 -24.49
CA GLY A 107 -22.94 25.39 -24.50
C GLY A 107 -21.53 25.98 -24.36
N PHE A 108 -20.50 25.18 -24.05
CA PHE A 108 -19.13 25.68 -23.87
C PHE A 108 -18.43 25.92 -25.21
N SER A 109 -17.87 27.11 -25.38
CA SER A 109 -17.01 27.42 -26.52
C SER A 109 -15.67 26.68 -26.43
N ILE A 110 -14.91 26.64 -27.55
CA ILE A 110 -13.56 26.07 -27.57
C ILE A 110 -12.63 26.81 -26.58
N SER A 111 -12.81 28.12 -26.43
CA SER A 111 -12.03 28.94 -25.48
C SER A 111 -12.31 28.57 -24.02
N ASP A 112 -13.58 28.31 -23.69
CA ASP A 112 -13.98 27.90 -22.34
C ASP A 112 -13.41 26.53 -21.99
N ARG A 113 -13.48 25.58 -22.93
CA ARG A 113 -12.88 24.24 -22.78
C ARG A 113 -11.37 24.31 -22.56
N LYS A 114 -10.67 25.22 -23.24
CA LYS A 114 -9.23 25.45 -23.04
C LYS A 114 -8.93 25.97 -21.64
N THR A 115 -9.76 26.88 -21.13
CA THR A 115 -9.64 27.41 -19.76
C THR A 115 -9.84 26.32 -18.72
N VAL A 116 -10.86 25.47 -18.89
CA VAL A 116 -11.08 24.31 -18.02
C VAL A 116 -9.92 23.32 -18.08
N ALA A 117 -9.34 23.08 -19.27
CA ALA A 117 -8.17 22.21 -19.41
C ALA A 117 -6.94 22.74 -18.66
N LEU A 118 -6.73 24.07 -18.65
CA LEU A 118 -5.67 24.70 -17.85
C LEU A 118 -5.92 24.52 -16.34
N GLN A 119 -7.16 24.68 -15.87
CA GLN A 119 -7.51 24.44 -14.47
C GLN A 119 -7.26 22.98 -14.06
N ILE A 120 -7.68 22.01 -14.88
CA ILE A 120 -7.41 20.59 -14.63
C ILE A 120 -5.90 20.31 -14.61
N SER A 121 -5.13 20.97 -15.48
CA SER A 121 -3.66 20.83 -15.50
C SER A 121 -3.03 21.31 -14.19
N GLY A 122 -3.47 22.46 -13.66
CA GLY A 122 -3.02 22.95 -12.35
C GLY A 122 -3.45 22.06 -11.18
N LEU A 123 -4.66 21.51 -11.19
CA LEU A 123 -5.10 20.55 -10.18
C LEU A 123 -4.30 19.25 -10.23
N ARG A 124 -3.87 18.82 -11.43
CA ARG A 124 -2.98 17.67 -11.59
C ARG A 124 -1.59 17.93 -10.99
N GLU A 125 -1.04 19.13 -11.16
CA GLU A 125 0.22 19.51 -10.50
C GLU A 125 0.08 19.51 -8.97
N ARG A 126 -1.04 20.04 -8.46
CA ARG A 126 -1.37 19.95 -7.02
C ARG A 126 -1.46 18.51 -6.53
N LEU A 127 -2.05 17.58 -7.31
CA LEU A 127 -2.09 16.16 -6.95
C LEU A 127 -0.68 15.55 -6.86
N LEU A 128 0.23 15.92 -7.77
CA LEU A 128 1.61 15.45 -7.74
C LEU A 128 2.34 15.97 -6.49
N ASP A 129 2.07 17.21 -6.09
CA ASP A 129 2.63 17.79 -4.87
C ASP A 129 2.08 17.08 -3.62
N LEU A 130 0.76 16.82 -3.57
CA LEU A 130 0.14 16.05 -2.49
C LEU A 130 0.72 14.63 -2.39
N ALA A 131 0.91 13.94 -3.52
CA ALA A 131 1.51 12.60 -3.57
C ALA A 131 2.96 12.58 -3.08
N ASN A 132 3.69 13.69 -3.22
CA ASN A 132 5.07 13.85 -2.73
C ASN A 132 5.16 14.56 -1.36
N SER A 133 4.05 14.65 -0.62
CA SER A 133 4.04 15.25 0.72
C SER A 133 4.96 14.52 1.69
N LYS A 134 5.51 15.27 2.64
CA LYS A 134 6.50 14.79 3.61
C LYS A 134 6.07 15.05 5.05
N ASP A 135 6.55 14.19 5.94
CA ASP A 135 6.43 14.38 7.38
C ASP A 135 7.36 15.49 7.90
N SER A 136 7.24 15.82 9.19
CA SER A 136 8.08 16.80 9.87
C SER A 136 9.58 16.44 9.89
N ASN A 137 9.92 15.17 9.62
CA ASN A 137 11.30 14.67 9.55
C ASN A 137 11.83 14.65 8.10
N GLY A 138 11.05 15.15 7.13
CA GLY A 138 11.41 15.16 5.72
C GLY A 138 11.24 13.84 4.98
N GLN A 139 10.61 12.84 5.61
CA GLN A 139 10.30 11.55 5.01
C GLN A 139 9.01 11.63 4.19
N PRO A 140 8.95 11.01 3.00
CA PRO A 140 7.71 10.97 2.22
C PRO A 140 6.60 10.19 2.94
N LEU A 141 5.38 10.74 2.94
CA LEU A 141 4.20 10.10 3.53
C LEU A 141 3.72 8.90 2.71
N PHE A 142 3.91 8.96 1.40
CA PHE A 142 3.51 7.93 0.44
C PHE A 142 4.75 7.36 -0.24
N ALA A 143 5.27 6.27 0.30
CA ALA A 143 6.49 5.65 -0.15
C ALA A 143 6.40 4.13 -0.02
N ALA A 144 7.21 3.45 -0.81
CA ALA A 144 7.36 2.01 -0.77
C ALA A 144 8.82 1.63 -0.57
N LEU A 145 9.12 0.34 -0.54
CA LEU A 145 10.47 -0.15 -0.26
C LEU A 145 11.48 0.42 -1.28
N GLY A 146 12.56 1.04 -0.78
CA GLY A 146 13.60 1.64 -1.62
C GLY A 146 13.19 2.93 -2.33
N SER A 147 12.10 3.58 -1.93
CA SER A 147 11.66 4.82 -2.57
C SER A 147 12.61 5.99 -2.33
N ALA A 148 12.73 6.86 -3.35
CA ALA A 148 13.41 8.14 -3.20
C ALA A 148 12.63 9.10 -2.27
N LEU A 149 13.27 10.17 -1.81
CA LEU A 149 12.59 11.24 -1.03
C LEU A 149 11.51 11.99 -1.84
N LYS A 150 11.48 11.82 -3.15
CA LYS A 150 10.40 12.24 -4.06
C LYS A 150 9.96 11.01 -4.86
N PRO A 151 9.01 10.21 -4.34
CA PRO A 151 8.63 8.93 -4.93
C PRO A 151 7.93 9.07 -6.29
N PHE A 152 7.20 10.16 -6.53
CA PHE A 152 6.45 10.37 -7.77
C PHE A 152 7.18 11.35 -8.69
N ALA A 153 7.51 10.90 -9.90
CA ALA A 153 8.15 11.68 -10.95
C ALA A 153 7.20 11.91 -12.13
N GLY A 154 7.38 13.02 -12.84
CA GLY A 154 6.58 13.44 -13.99
C GLY A 154 6.40 14.97 -14.05
N PRO A 155 5.81 15.51 -15.14
CA PRO A 155 5.36 14.80 -16.34
C PRO A 155 6.52 14.35 -17.26
N ALA A 156 6.39 13.22 -17.96
CA ALA A 156 7.36 12.66 -18.93
C ALA A 156 6.67 12.16 -20.23
N THR A 157 7.42 11.77 -21.26
CA THR A 157 6.84 11.42 -22.58
C THR A 157 6.06 10.10 -22.59
N THR A 158 6.49 9.10 -21.81
CA THR A 158 5.79 7.82 -21.57
C THR A 158 6.58 6.97 -20.56
N PRO A 159 6.00 6.51 -19.43
CA PRO A 159 4.72 6.95 -18.85
C PRO A 159 4.77 8.42 -18.39
N ASP A 160 3.61 9.11 -18.38
CA ASP A 160 3.51 10.53 -17.96
C ASP A 160 3.96 10.72 -16.49
N TYR A 161 3.59 9.78 -15.63
CA TYR A 161 4.02 9.72 -14.24
C TYR A 161 4.58 8.34 -13.89
N SER A 162 5.64 8.32 -13.10
CA SER A 162 6.25 7.09 -12.57
C SER A 162 6.34 7.13 -11.05
N PHE A 163 6.27 5.94 -10.45
CA PHE A 163 6.57 5.73 -9.06
C PHE A 163 7.96 5.09 -8.94
N ASN A 164 8.84 5.72 -8.18
CA ASN A 164 10.23 5.33 -8.01
C ASN A 164 10.40 4.57 -6.69
N GLY A 165 9.78 3.39 -6.59
CA GLY A 165 9.81 2.52 -5.42
C GLY A 165 9.31 1.11 -5.76
N LEU A 166 9.66 0.12 -4.94
CA LEU A 166 9.11 -1.22 -5.07
C LEU A 166 7.81 -1.31 -4.28
N ALA A 167 6.69 -1.59 -4.96
CA ALA A 167 5.36 -1.67 -4.36
C ALA A 167 5.32 -2.53 -3.09
N GLY A 168 4.55 -2.09 -2.10
CA GLY A 168 4.39 -2.74 -0.80
C GLY A 168 4.93 -1.92 0.37
N THR A 169 4.35 -2.14 1.55
CA THR A 169 4.78 -1.49 2.78
C THR A 169 5.97 -2.23 3.41
N SER A 170 6.98 -1.49 3.85
CA SER A 170 8.07 -2.05 4.66
C SER A 170 7.62 -2.20 6.12
N ALA A 171 6.64 -3.05 6.39
CA ALA A 171 6.32 -3.46 7.77
C ALA A 171 7.27 -4.61 8.15
N GLY A 172 8.36 -4.28 8.86
CA GLY A 172 9.42 -5.24 9.17
C GLY A 172 9.00 -6.40 10.07
N ASN A 173 7.82 -6.35 10.71
CA ASN A 173 7.24 -7.39 11.58
C ASN A 173 5.72 -7.16 11.77
N THR A 174 4.97 -8.20 12.18
CA THR A 174 3.50 -8.16 12.46
C THR A 174 3.08 -7.10 13.50
N PHE A 175 4.01 -6.58 14.30
CA PHE A 175 3.75 -5.58 15.35
C PHE A 175 4.32 -4.20 15.04
N SER A 176 4.90 -3.98 13.85
CA SER A 176 5.45 -2.68 13.46
C SER A 176 4.40 -1.91 12.65
N ILE A 177 4.06 -0.69 13.08
CA ILE A 177 3.25 0.21 12.27
C ILE A 177 4.16 0.80 11.18
N PRO A 178 3.79 0.75 9.89
CA PRO A 178 4.53 1.42 8.84
C PRO A 178 4.66 2.92 9.13
N SER A 179 5.83 3.50 8.90
CA SER A 179 6.04 4.94 9.03
C SER A 179 5.54 5.74 7.81
N ALA A 180 5.19 5.05 6.72
CA ALA A 180 4.65 5.60 5.48
C ALA A 180 3.61 4.64 4.88
N LEU A 181 2.66 5.19 4.13
CA LEU A 181 1.70 4.42 3.33
C LEU A 181 2.32 4.01 1.99
N ASP A 182 1.90 2.87 1.44
CA ASP A 182 2.38 2.41 0.14
C ASP A 182 1.86 3.32 -0.98
N GLY A 183 2.77 4.16 -1.50
CA GLY A 183 2.48 5.12 -2.55
C GLY A 183 2.07 4.49 -3.87
N ASP A 184 2.60 3.30 -4.22
CA ASP A 184 2.18 2.58 -5.42
C ASP A 184 0.69 2.23 -5.32
N SER A 185 0.30 1.61 -4.20
CA SER A 185 -1.09 1.28 -3.94
C SER A 185 -2.01 2.51 -3.84
N ALA A 186 -1.52 3.65 -3.37
CA ALA A 186 -2.35 4.84 -3.15
C ALA A 186 -2.63 5.61 -4.45
N PHE A 187 -1.66 5.69 -5.36
CA PHE A 187 -1.73 6.60 -6.52
C PHE A 187 -1.51 5.93 -7.87
N MET A 188 -0.89 4.75 -7.93
CA MET A 188 -0.66 4.04 -9.18
C MET A 188 -1.80 3.05 -9.45
N LEU A 189 -2.09 2.89 -10.74
CA LEU A 189 -3.04 1.90 -11.21
C LEU A 189 -2.46 0.51 -10.96
N GLN A 190 -3.15 -0.30 -10.16
CA GLN A 190 -2.86 -1.73 -10.05
C GLN A 190 -3.88 -2.49 -10.90
N PRO A 191 -3.49 -3.12 -12.02
CA PRO A 191 -4.44 -3.77 -12.92
C PRO A 191 -5.34 -4.82 -12.24
N GLY A 192 -4.82 -5.55 -11.26
CA GLY A 192 -5.61 -6.51 -10.49
C GLY A 192 -6.70 -5.89 -9.58
N ARG A 193 -6.59 -4.59 -9.26
CA ARG A 193 -7.49 -3.89 -8.31
C ARG A 193 -8.35 -2.83 -9.00
N ASP A 194 -7.75 -2.03 -9.87
CA ASP A 194 -8.31 -0.76 -10.36
C ASP A 194 -8.73 -0.80 -11.84
N ALA A 195 -8.51 -1.92 -12.53
CA ALA A 195 -8.75 -1.99 -13.96
C ALA A 195 -10.24 -1.82 -14.28
N ALA A 196 -10.54 -0.68 -14.90
CA ALA A 196 -11.84 -0.36 -15.44
C ALA A 196 -11.82 -0.64 -16.94
N TYR A 197 -12.55 -1.67 -17.34
CA TYR A 197 -12.50 -2.17 -18.71
C TYR A 197 -13.64 -1.63 -19.58
N ASN A 198 -13.34 -1.45 -20.86
CA ASN A 198 -14.27 -1.16 -21.91
C ASN A 198 -14.53 -2.41 -22.74
N VAL A 199 -15.75 -2.50 -23.22
CA VAL A 199 -16.18 -3.48 -24.19
C VAL A 199 -16.86 -2.71 -25.32
N GLN A 200 -16.49 -3.02 -26.56
CA GLN A 200 -17.14 -2.48 -27.75
C GLN A 200 -17.42 -3.60 -28.73
N THR A 201 -18.64 -3.60 -29.28
CA THR A 201 -19.04 -4.46 -30.40
C THR A 201 -18.87 -3.72 -31.72
N ASN A 202 -18.75 -4.46 -32.82
CA ASN A 202 -18.73 -3.87 -34.16
C ASN A 202 -20.09 -3.24 -34.54
N ALA A 203 -20.03 -2.25 -35.43
CA ALA A 203 -21.22 -1.57 -35.92
C ALA A 203 -22.16 -2.55 -36.64
N GLY A 204 -23.42 -2.60 -36.20
CA GLY A 204 -24.44 -3.50 -36.74
C GLY A 204 -24.62 -4.80 -35.96
N SER A 205 -23.78 -5.09 -34.96
CA SER A 205 -23.98 -6.23 -34.06
C SER A 205 -25.25 -6.08 -33.23
N LYS A 206 -25.99 -7.18 -33.07
CA LYS A 206 -27.13 -7.27 -32.13
C LYS A 206 -26.72 -7.80 -30.76
N LEU A 207 -25.43 -8.06 -30.57
CA LEU A 207 -24.90 -8.54 -29.30
C LEU A 207 -24.91 -7.42 -28.27
N THR A 208 -25.32 -7.78 -27.07
CA THR A 208 -25.22 -6.95 -25.88
C THR A 208 -24.24 -7.60 -24.92
N THR A 209 -23.56 -6.77 -24.12
CA THR A 209 -22.53 -7.24 -23.22
C THR A 209 -22.92 -6.86 -21.80
N GLY A 210 -22.84 -7.83 -20.89
CA GLY A 210 -22.96 -7.56 -19.46
C GLY A 210 -21.80 -6.70 -18.95
N GLY A 211 -21.89 -6.28 -17.69
CA GLY A 211 -20.76 -5.68 -17.01
C GLY A 211 -19.58 -6.66 -16.95
N VAL A 212 -18.38 -6.14 -17.18
CA VAL A 212 -17.14 -6.87 -16.98
C VAL A 212 -16.96 -7.10 -15.47
N SER A 213 -16.73 -8.35 -15.06
CA SER A 213 -16.51 -8.70 -13.65
C SER A 213 -15.09 -9.23 -13.44
N LEU A 214 -14.42 -8.76 -12.39
CA LEU A 214 -13.13 -9.30 -11.94
C LEU A 214 -13.39 -10.62 -11.19
N VAL A 215 -12.89 -11.73 -11.73
CA VAL A 215 -13.09 -13.06 -11.15
C VAL A 215 -11.81 -13.62 -10.52
N ALA A 216 -10.64 -13.21 -11.02
CA ALA A 216 -9.35 -13.61 -10.46
C ALA A 216 -8.30 -12.51 -10.62
N ALA A 217 -8.29 -11.55 -9.69
CA ALA A 217 -7.35 -10.41 -9.69
C ALA A 217 -5.88 -10.82 -9.85
N ALA A 218 -5.46 -11.93 -9.24
CA ALA A 218 -4.09 -12.45 -9.32
C ALA A 218 -3.69 -12.95 -10.73
N SER A 219 -4.67 -13.22 -11.59
CA SER A 219 -4.43 -13.67 -12.96
C SER A 219 -4.37 -12.51 -13.96
N VAL A 220 -4.65 -11.27 -13.53
CA VAL A 220 -4.54 -10.09 -14.39
C VAL A 220 -3.04 -9.77 -14.61
N PRO A 221 -2.55 -9.75 -15.86
CA PRO A 221 -1.16 -9.42 -16.16
C PRO A 221 -0.79 -8.01 -15.69
N ALA A 222 0.44 -7.82 -15.23
CA ALA A 222 0.94 -6.51 -14.80
C ALA A 222 0.96 -5.46 -15.95
N ASN A 223 1.00 -5.92 -17.20
CA ASN A 223 0.91 -5.11 -18.41
C ASN A 223 -0.51 -5.07 -19.01
N ALA A 224 -1.57 -5.47 -18.27
CA ALA A 224 -2.95 -5.43 -18.80
C ALA A 224 -3.39 -4.05 -19.29
N LYS A 225 -2.78 -2.97 -18.76
CA LYS A 225 -2.93 -1.59 -19.24
C LYS A 225 -2.48 -1.33 -20.68
N ASP A 226 -1.72 -2.27 -21.26
CA ASP A 226 -1.18 -2.19 -22.62
C ASP A 226 -1.79 -3.28 -23.54
N LEU A 227 -2.65 -4.16 -23.00
CA LEU A 227 -3.24 -5.29 -23.72
C LEU A 227 -4.68 -4.98 -24.17
N SER A 228 -5.02 -5.36 -25.40
CA SER A 228 -6.41 -5.49 -25.85
C SER A 228 -6.72 -6.93 -26.26
N TYR A 229 -7.98 -7.33 -26.10
CA TYR A 229 -8.47 -8.66 -26.40
C TYR A 229 -9.62 -8.55 -27.40
N THR A 230 -9.45 -9.16 -28.56
CA THR A 230 -10.47 -9.23 -29.60
C THR A 230 -11.10 -10.61 -29.59
N ILE A 231 -12.43 -10.65 -29.57
CA ILE A 231 -13.25 -11.84 -29.69
C ILE A 231 -13.93 -11.80 -31.06
N ASP A 232 -13.70 -12.82 -31.87
CA ASP A 232 -14.21 -12.93 -33.23
C ASP A 232 -14.64 -14.37 -33.56
N GLY A 233 -15.07 -14.61 -34.79
CA GLY A 233 -15.43 -15.95 -35.27
C GLY A 233 -16.60 -16.59 -34.50
N MET A 234 -17.48 -15.78 -33.92
CA MET A 234 -18.51 -16.26 -33.00
C MET A 234 -19.60 -17.06 -33.73
N SER A 235 -19.98 -18.22 -33.19
CA SER A 235 -21.10 -19.01 -33.71
C SER A 235 -21.74 -19.84 -32.62
N VAL A 236 -23.03 -20.16 -32.74
CA VAL A 236 -23.73 -21.06 -31.81
C VAL A 236 -24.26 -22.27 -32.56
N SER A 237 -23.94 -23.47 -32.07
CA SER A 237 -24.48 -24.74 -32.57
C SER A 237 -24.79 -25.66 -31.40
N ALA A 238 -25.96 -26.31 -31.43
CA ALA A 238 -26.41 -27.27 -30.41
C ALA A 238 -26.28 -26.79 -28.94
N GLY A 239 -26.53 -25.50 -28.68
CA GLY A 239 -26.44 -24.92 -27.33
C GLY A 239 -25.02 -24.61 -26.85
N ILE A 240 -24.04 -24.62 -27.76
CA ILE A 240 -22.64 -24.28 -27.47
C ILE A 240 -22.24 -23.09 -28.35
N ALA A 241 -21.74 -22.02 -27.73
CA ALA A 241 -21.09 -20.92 -28.42
C ALA A 241 -19.60 -21.23 -28.65
N SER A 242 -19.13 -21.07 -29.88
CA SER A 242 -17.71 -21.11 -30.23
C SER A 242 -17.23 -19.70 -30.58
N PHE A 243 -16.03 -19.32 -30.16
CA PHE A 243 -15.42 -18.03 -30.45
C PHE A 243 -13.90 -18.15 -30.47
N SER A 244 -13.23 -17.24 -31.16
CA SER A 244 -11.77 -17.09 -31.08
C SER A 244 -11.38 -15.86 -30.27
N LEU A 245 -10.29 -15.98 -29.52
CA LEU A 245 -9.69 -14.89 -28.75
C LEU A 245 -8.31 -14.56 -29.31
N THR A 246 -8.07 -13.28 -29.55
CA THR A 246 -6.77 -12.73 -29.96
C THR A 246 -6.35 -11.65 -28.96
N THR A 247 -5.17 -11.79 -28.38
CA THR A 247 -4.55 -10.83 -27.47
C THR A 247 -3.52 -10.01 -28.22
N THR A 248 -3.67 -8.68 -28.18
CA THR A 248 -2.77 -7.72 -28.84
C THR A 248 -2.08 -6.85 -27.79
N ASP A 249 -0.78 -6.69 -27.92
CA ASP A 249 0.01 -5.72 -27.16
C ASP A 249 0.14 -4.43 -27.96
N ASN A 250 -0.37 -3.37 -27.37
CA ASN A 250 -0.46 -2.04 -27.94
C ASN A 250 0.65 -1.11 -27.43
N SER A 251 1.61 -1.62 -26.65
CA SER A 251 2.76 -0.85 -26.16
C SER A 251 3.69 -0.38 -27.28
N THR A 252 3.61 -1.02 -28.45
CA THR A 252 4.40 -0.69 -29.64
C THR A 252 3.50 -0.21 -30.79
N LEU A 253 4.06 0.63 -31.66
CA LEU A 253 3.41 1.06 -32.90
C LEU A 253 4.23 0.53 -34.10
N PRO A 254 3.70 -0.36 -34.95
CA PRO A 254 2.33 -0.90 -34.93
C PRO A 254 2.10 -1.92 -33.79
N PRO A 255 0.83 -2.08 -33.32
CA PRO A 255 0.48 -3.10 -32.33
C PRO A 255 0.86 -4.49 -32.79
N SER A 256 1.27 -5.34 -31.83
CA SER A 256 1.73 -6.70 -32.09
C SER A 256 0.80 -7.71 -31.45
N VAL A 257 0.37 -8.72 -32.20
CA VAL A 257 -0.40 -9.85 -31.65
C VAL A 257 0.52 -10.69 -30.78
N VAL A 258 0.18 -10.84 -29.51
CA VAL A 258 0.98 -11.60 -28.52
C VAL A 258 0.45 -13.02 -28.34
N ALA A 259 -0.86 -13.23 -28.54
CA ALA A 259 -1.45 -14.56 -28.52
C ALA A 259 -2.72 -14.64 -29.39
N GLY A 260 -3.00 -15.81 -29.95
CA GLY A 260 -4.20 -16.08 -30.74
C GLY A 260 -4.01 -15.99 -32.26
N PRO A 261 -5.05 -16.35 -33.03
CA PRO A 261 -6.42 -16.68 -32.59
C PRO A 261 -6.49 -18.07 -31.93
N VAL A 262 -7.00 -18.16 -30.70
CA VAL A 262 -7.27 -19.44 -30.01
C VAL A 262 -8.77 -19.66 -29.93
N GLY A 263 -9.24 -20.82 -30.38
CA GLY A 263 -10.65 -21.20 -30.34
C GLY A 263 -11.09 -21.71 -28.96
N TYR A 264 -12.25 -21.26 -28.51
CA TYR A 264 -12.87 -21.65 -27.26
C TYR A 264 -14.35 -21.95 -27.45
N THR A 265 -14.89 -22.74 -26.53
CA THR A 265 -16.31 -23.07 -26.47
C THR A 265 -16.89 -22.76 -25.11
N ALA A 266 -18.10 -22.22 -25.07
CA ALA A 266 -18.85 -21.95 -23.84
C ALA A 266 -20.31 -22.43 -23.99
N PRO A 267 -20.95 -22.89 -22.89
CA PRO A 267 -22.38 -23.14 -22.90
C PRO A 267 -23.14 -21.86 -23.29
N TRP A 268 -24.12 -22.00 -24.19
CA TRP A 268 -24.98 -20.91 -24.63
C TRP A 268 -26.43 -21.19 -24.29
N THR A 269 -27.09 -20.21 -23.68
CA THR A 269 -28.52 -20.29 -23.36
C THR A 269 -29.25 -19.12 -24.03
N ALA A 270 -30.36 -19.41 -24.69
CA ALA A 270 -31.17 -18.38 -25.33
C ALA A 270 -31.66 -17.34 -24.31
N GLY A 271 -31.48 -16.05 -24.61
CA GLY A 271 -31.87 -14.93 -23.75
C GLY A 271 -30.81 -14.48 -22.73
N THR A 272 -29.96 -15.38 -22.23
CA THR A 272 -28.88 -15.05 -21.29
C THR A 272 -27.50 -15.00 -21.95
N GLY A 273 -27.29 -15.73 -23.04
CA GLY A 273 -26.06 -15.73 -23.82
C GLY A 273 -25.01 -16.73 -23.35
N PHE A 274 -23.73 -16.36 -23.48
CA PHE A 274 -22.57 -17.15 -23.05
C PHE A 274 -21.58 -16.29 -22.27
N THR A 275 -20.74 -16.94 -21.46
CA THR A 275 -19.72 -16.25 -20.66
C THR A 275 -18.32 -16.57 -21.17
N VAL A 276 -17.50 -15.54 -21.28
CA VAL A 276 -16.08 -15.62 -21.64
C VAL A 276 -15.28 -15.43 -20.37
N THR A 277 -14.46 -16.42 -20.02
CA THR A 277 -13.61 -16.47 -18.82
C THR A 277 -12.13 -16.70 -19.16
N GLN A 278 -11.83 -16.79 -20.46
CA GLN A 278 -10.50 -17.06 -21.00
C GLN A 278 -9.63 -15.81 -21.05
N ILE A 279 -10.22 -14.63 -20.81
CA ILE A 279 -9.47 -13.40 -20.58
C ILE A 279 -8.89 -13.48 -19.15
N PRO A 280 -7.57 -13.35 -18.98
CA PRO A 280 -6.94 -13.50 -17.68
C PRO A 280 -7.54 -12.57 -16.61
N GLY A 281 -8.09 -13.17 -15.55
CA GLY A 281 -8.59 -12.48 -14.37
C GLY A 281 -10.00 -11.88 -14.45
N VAL A 282 -10.69 -12.04 -15.59
CA VAL A 282 -11.93 -11.31 -15.87
C VAL A 282 -12.97 -12.21 -16.54
N SER A 283 -14.24 -11.98 -16.23
CA SER A 283 -15.37 -12.58 -16.96
C SER A 283 -16.24 -11.54 -17.65
N LEU A 284 -16.74 -11.91 -18.82
CA LEU A 284 -17.65 -11.11 -19.63
C LEU A 284 -18.82 -11.98 -20.10
N THR A 285 -20.04 -11.53 -19.86
CA THR A 285 -21.24 -12.16 -20.43
C THR A 285 -21.60 -11.48 -21.74
N ILE A 286 -21.74 -12.26 -22.81
CA ILE A 286 -22.19 -11.81 -24.12
C ILE A 286 -23.58 -12.39 -24.36
N SER A 287 -24.58 -11.52 -24.45
CA SER A 287 -25.98 -11.87 -24.69
C SER A 287 -26.41 -11.57 -26.13
N GLY A 288 -27.30 -12.41 -26.65
CA GLY A 288 -27.76 -12.37 -28.04
C GLY A 288 -27.36 -13.63 -28.81
N THR A 289 -27.79 -13.68 -30.07
CA THR A 289 -27.43 -14.77 -31.00
C THR A 289 -26.24 -14.31 -31.83
N PRO A 290 -25.03 -14.83 -31.59
CA PRO A 290 -23.84 -14.41 -32.32
C PRO A 290 -23.85 -14.94 -33.75
N THR A 291 -23.34 -14.12 -34.65
CA THR A 291 -23.08 -14.42 -36.05
C THR A 291 -21.58 -14.36 -36.31
N ALA A 292 -21.11 -15.07 -37.34
CA ALA A 292 -19.68 -15.14 -37.66
C ALA A 292 -19.07 -13.77 -38.03
N THR A 293 -19.89 -12.76 -38.33
CA THR A 293 -19.47 -11.39 -38.61
C THR A 293 -19.42 -10.50 -37.37
N ASP A 294 -19.86 -10.98 -36.20
CA ASP A 294 -19.76 -10.24 -34.96
C ASP A 294 -18.33 -10.27 -34.41
N SER A 295 -17.85 -9.10 -34.01
CA SER A 295 -16.55 -8.95 -33.34
C SER A 295 -16.70 -8.04 -32.14
N LEU A 296 -16.01 -8.38 -31.05
CA LEU A 296 -16.02 -7.62 -29.82
C LEU A 296 -14.57 -7.34 -29.41
N GLU A 297 -14.27 -6.09 -29.11
CA GLU A 297 -12.96 -5.70 -28.58
C GLU A 297 -13.11 -5.28 -27.12
N TYR A 298 -12.13 -5.68 -26.32
CA TYR A 298 -12.05 -5.44 -24.89
C TYR A 298 -10.68 -4.85 -24.54
N TRP A 299 -10.66 -3.79 -23.73
CA TRP A 299 -9.42 -3.10 -23.35
C TRP A 299 -9.61 -2.22 -22.10
N GLU A 300 -8.53 -1.75 -21.48
CA GLU A 300 -8.60 -0.83 -20.32
C GLU A 300 -8.88 0.64 -20.69
N ARG A 301 -9.73 1.36 -19.94
CA ARG A 301 -10.23 2.74 -20.24
C ARG A 301 -9.20 3.76 -20.75
N ARG A 302 -7.94 3.72 -20.31
CA ARG A 302 -6.92 4.70 -20.73
C ARG A 302 -6.52 4.62 -22.22
N HIS A 303 -6.92 3.59 -22.95
CA HIS A 303 -6.54 3.45 -24.37
C HIS A 303 -7.23 4.44 -25.34
N GLN A 304 -8.33 5.13 -24.96
CA GLN A 304 -9.03 6.01 -25.90
C GLN A 304 -8.16 7.17 -26.42
N ALA A 305 -7.18 7.64 -25.64
CA ALA A 305 -6.36 8.79 -26.04
C ALA A 305 -5.30 8.45 -27.10
N VAL A 306 -4.72 7.24 -27.08
CA VAL A 306 -3.60 6.87 -27.97
C VAL A 306 -4.10 6.30 -29.30
N ALA A 307 -5.18 5.50 -29.29
CA ALA A 307 -5.70 4.86 -30.49
C ALA A 307 -6.58 5.78 -31.35
N ARG A 308 -7.44 6.62 -30.75
CA ARG A 308 -8.36 7.49 -31.52
C ARG A 308 -7.72 8.78 -32.03
N GLY A 309 -6.62 9.24 -31.43
CA GLY A 309 -5.88 10.42 -31.89
C GLY A 309 -5.12 10.21 -33.21
N LYS A 310 -4.70 8.99 -33.54
CA LYS A 310 -3.91 8.71 -34.76
C LYS A 310 -4.70 8.10 -35.92
N ALA A 311 -5.83 7.42 -35.66
CA ALA A 311 -6.69 6.90 -36.73
C ALA A 311 -7.36 8.02 -37.56
N VAL A 312 -7.60 9.20 -36.96
CA VAL A 312 -8.11 10.38 -37.69
C VAL A 312 -7.01 11.07 -38.50
N ALA A 313 -5.74 10.97 -38.08
CA ALA A 313 -4.61 11.59 -38.78
C ALA A 313 -4.08 10.79 -39.99
N LEU A 314 -4.57 9.57 -40.21
CA LEU A 314 -4.17 8.70 -41.33
C LEU A 314 -5.29 8.50 -42.38
N ARG A 315 -6.38 9.27 -42.28
CA ARG A 315 -7.47 9.32 -43.28
C ARG A 315 -7.86 10.75 -43.69
N GLY A 316 -7.01 11.74 -43.43
CA GLY A 316 -7.14 13.11 -43.92
C GLY A 316 -5.94 13.49 -44.77
#